data_AF-A0A2R6MWX2-F1
#
_entry.id   AF-A0A2R6MWX2-F1
#
_cell.length_a   1.000
_cell.length_b   1.000
_cell.length_c   1.000
_cell.angle_alpha   90.00
_cell.angle_beta   90.00
_cell.angle_gamma   90.00
#
_symmetry.space_group_name_H-M   'P 1'
#
loop_
_entity.id
_entity.type
_entity.pdbx_description
1 polymer ?
#
loop_
_entity_poly.entity_id
_entity_poly.type
_entity_poly.pdbx_seq_one_letter_code
_entity_poly.pdbx_strand_id
1 'polypeptide(L)'
;MHVLAHGGAGSAPDNPRTRRESLRAATAAGADTGTPKTAVVATVRHLESDPQFNAGVGIAVQSDGTIRTDAGLMTGDGTAGAACAMPGVEHAVEVEAIARFGLARRAVAAVEDGAAPAGAAGETIERFAAETGGTAGVIVLGRSGTTGEAHNAEAMQTATHGDQ
;
A
#
# COMPACT_ATOMS: atom_id res chain seq x y z
N MET A 1 -18.23 -13.20 6.49
CA MET A 1 -16.95 -13.69 5.89
C MET A 1 -16.14 -14.40 6.98
N HIS A 2 -15.25 -15.33 6.63
CA HIS A 2 -14.29 -15.89 7.59
C HIS A 2 -12.93 -15.22 7.41
N VAL A 3 -12.36 -14.69 8.50
CA VAL A 3 -11.04 -14.05 8.50
C VAL A 3 -10.18 -14.74 9.56
N LEU A 4 -8.96 -15.10 9.18
CA LEU A 4 -7.95 -15.68 10.06
C LEU A 4 -6.73 -14.77 10.04
N ALA A 5 -6.14 -14.53 11.21
CA ALA A 5 -4.96 -13.70 11.35
C ALA A 5 -3.97 -14.33 12.35
N HIS A 6 -2.69 -14.02 12.18
CA HIS A 6 -1.65 -14.34 13.16
C HIS A 6 -0.92 -13.06 13.59
N GLY A 7 -0.45 -13.03 14.83
CA GLY A 7 0.40 -11.95 15.34
C GLY A 7 1.91 -12.24 15.22
N GLY A 8 2.30 -13.29 14.51
CA GLY A 8 3.68 -13.79 14.48
C GLY A 8 3.90 -15.01 15.39
N ALA A 9 5.09 -15.60 15.32
CA ALA A 9 5.50 -16.75 16.11
C ALA A 9 6.82 -16.46 16.83
N GLY A 10 7.02 -17.05 18.01
CA GLY A 10 8.21 -16.83 18.84
C GLY A 10 7.96 -17.12 20.32
N SER A 11 8.74 -16.48 21.18
CA SER A 11 8.56 -16.52 22.64
C SER A 11 7.16 -16.07 23.06
N ALA A 12 6.73 -16.51 24.24
CA ALA A 12 5.47 -16.06 24.81
C ALA A 12 5.47 -14.52 24.91
N PRO A 13 4.42 -13.83 24.43
CA PRO A 13 4.34 -12.39 24.54
C PRO A 13 4.13 -11.99 26.01
N ASP A 14 4.66 -10.84 26.40
CA ASP A 14 4.52 -10.32 27.77
C ASP A 14 3.05 -10.14 28.19
N ASN A 15 2.19 -9.79 27.23
CA ASN A 15 0.76 -9.53 27.45
C ASN A 15 -0.11 -10.41 26.52
N PRO A 16 -0.22 -11.72 26.78
CA PRO A 16 -0.87 -12.66 25.85
C PRO A 16 -2.38 -12.42 25.72
N ARG A 17 -3.03 -11.89 26.76
CA ARG A 17 -4.46 -11.59 26.75
C ARG A 17 -4.77 -10.39 25.86
N THR A 18 -4.10 -9.25 26.06
CA THR A 18 -4.35 -8.04 25.28
C THR A 18 -4.00 -8.25 23.80
N ARG A 19 -2.89 -8.95 23.52
CA ARG A 19 -2.51 -9.32 22.14
C ARG A 19 -3.59 -10.15 21.45
N ARG A 20 -4.26 -11.04 22.20
CA ARG A 20 -5.35 -11.87 21.67
C ARG A 20 -6.65 -11.09 21.49
N GLU A 21 -6.95 -10.14 22.39
CA GLU A 21 -8.07 -9.21 22.25
C GLU A 21 -7.87 -8.32 21.01
N SER A 22 -6.66 -7.81 20.78
CA SER A 22 -6.31 -7.04 19.58
C SER A 22 -6.45 -7.86 18.29
N LEU A 23 -5.94 -9.10 18.24
CA LEU A 23 -6.16 -9.98 17.08
C LEU A 23 -7.66 -10.22 16.79
N ARG A 24 -8.48 -10.36 17.84
CA ARG A 24 -9.94 -10.50 17.67
C ARG A 24 -10.56 -9.22 17.11
N ALA A 25 -10.16 -8.05 17.63
CA ALA A 25 -10.63 -6.77 17.12
C ALA A 25 -10.24 -6.57 15.64
N ALA A 26 -8.99 -6.89 15.27
CA ALA A 26 -8.50 -6.81 13.90
C ALA A 26 -9.32 -7.69 12.95
N THR A 27 -9.51 -8.97 13.30
CA THR A 27 -10.29 -9.91 12.47
C THR A 27 -11.77 -9.55 12.40
N ALA A 28 -12.36 -8.99 13.46
CA ALA A 28 -13.73 -8.49 13.45
C ALA A 28 -13.87 -7.30 12.49
N ALA A 29 -12.98 -6.32 12.59
CA ALA A 29 -12.95 -5.17 11.67
C ALA A 29 -12.78 -5.62 10.21
N GLY A 30 -11.94 -6.62 9.95
CA GLY A 30 -11.81 -7.22 8.62
C GLY A 30 -13.06 -7.95 8.16
N ALA A 31 -13.72 -8.72 9.04
CA ALA A 31 -14.91 -9.51 8.71
C ALA A 31 -16.13 -8.65 8.35
N ASP A 32 -16.18 -7.42 8.87
CA ASP A 32 -17.22 -6.42 8.59
C ASP A 32 -17.04 -5.71 7.23
N THR A 33 -16.00 -6.06 6.48
CA THR A 33 -15.77 -5.52 5.13
C THR A 33 -16.43 -6.36 4.02
N GLY A 34 -16.53 -5.79 2.81
CA GLY A 34 -17.30 -6.38 1.70
C GLY A 34 -16.58 -7.46 0.88
N THR A 35 -15.25 -7.51 0.86
CA THR A 35 -14.48 -8.43 -0.01
C THR A 35 -13.28 -9.04 0.71
N PRO A 36 -12.81 -10.25 0.34
CA PRO A 36 -11.64 -10.88 0.97
C PRO A 36 -10.39 -9.98 0.98
N LYS A 37 -10.16 -9.23 -0.11
CA LYS A 37 -9.08 -8.25 -0.19
C LYS A 37 -9.24 -7.15 0.87
N THR A 38 -10.40 -6.52 0.92
CA THR A 38 -10.65 -5.42 1.88
C THR A 38 -10.60 -5.93 3.32
N ALA A 39 -11.02 -7.17 3.57
CA ALA A 39 -10.93 -7.81 4.88
C ALA A 39 -9.48 -8.02 5.34
N VAL A 40 -8.62 -8.53 4.45
CA VAL A 40 -7.19 -8.73 4.75
C VAL A 40 -6.52 -7.38 4.99
N VAL A 41 -6.74 -6.38 4.12
CA VAL A 41 -6.17 -5.03 4.28
C VAL A 41 -6.60 -4.42 5.61
N ALA A 42 -7.90 -4.39 5.92
CA ALA A 42 -8.39 -3.82 7.18
C ALA A 42 -7.84 -4.54 8.42
N THR A 43 -7.72 -5.88 8.36
CA THR A 43 -7.15 -6.68 9.44
C THR A 43 -5.68 -6.34 9.66
N VAL A 44 -4.87 -6.32 8.59
CA VAL A 44 -3.43 -6.08 8.68
C VAL A 44 -3.14 -4.64 9.09
N ARG A 45 -3.88 -3.66 8.60
CA ARG A 45 -3.75 -2.25 9.04
C ARG A 45 -3.90 -2.09 10.54
N HIS A 46 -4.84 -2.81 11.14
CA HIS A 46 -4.98 -2.81 12.60
C HIS A 46 -3.73 -3.34 13.30
N LEU A 47 -3.12 -4.41 12.76
CA LEU A 47 -1.89 -4.99 13.31
C LEU A 47 -0.67 -4.08 13.08
N GLU A 48 -0.62 -3.35 11.97
CA GLU A 48 0.45 -2.40 11.66
C GLU A 48 0.42 -1.17 12.59
N SER A 49 -0.76 -0.69 12.99
CA SER A 49 -0.87 0.40 13.97
C SER A 49 -0.65 -0.04 15.41
N ASP A 50 -0.86 -1.31 15.72
CA ASP A 50 -0.75 -1.82 17.09
C ASP A 50 0.72 -2.16 17.42
N PRO A 51 1.36 -1.42 18.35
CA PRO A 51 2.77 -1.60 18.69
C PRO A 51 3.09 -2.96 19.33
N GLN A 52 2.07 -3.75 19.70
CA GLN A 52 2.27 -5.11 20.18
C GLN A 52 2.74 -6.06 19.06
N PHE A 53 2.55 -5.74 17.78
CA PHE A 53 2.92 -6.61 16.67
C PHE A 53 4.17 -6.14 15.93
N ASN A 54 4.95 -7.09 15.42
CA ASN A 54 6.15 -6.81 14.63
C ASN A 54 5.76 -6.46 13.17
N ALA A 55 5.05 -5.35 13.00
CA ALA A 55 4.59 -4.77 11.74
C ALA A 55 4.35 -3.27 11.97
N GLY A 56 4.43 -2.46 10.90
CA GLY A 56 4.16 -1.01 10.98
C GLY A 56 4.87 -0.32 12.15
N VAL A 57 4.11 0.25 13.08
CA VAL A 57 4.59 0.97 14.28
C VAL A 57 5.44 0.09 15.19
N GLY A 58 5.09 -1.19 15.37
CA GLY A 58 5.76 -2.11 16.31
C GLY A 58 6.90 -2.91 15.68
N ILE A 59 7.32 -2.57 14.46
CA ILE A 59 8.34 -3.32 13.74
C ILE A 59 9.71 -3.27 14.43
N ALA A 60 10.43 -4.39 14.37
CA ALA A 60 11.76 -4.52 14.91
C ALA A 60 12.77 -3.64 14.16
N VAL A 61 13.68 -3.03 14.92
CA VAL A 61 14.81 -2.26 14.36
C VAL A 61 15.79 -3.22 13.69
N GLN A 62 16.23 -2.90 12.47
CA GLN A 62 17.19 -3.71 11.74
C GLN A 62 18.62 -3.48 12.25
N SER A 63 19.58 -4.33 11.84
CA SER A 63 20.96 -4.31 12.33
C SER A 63 21.72 -3.00 12.07
N ASP A 64 21.28 -2.23 11.08
CA ASP A 64 21.81 -0.90 10.76
C ASP A 64 21.10 0.25 11.52
N GLY A 65 20.23 -0.07 12.47
CA GLY A 65 19.47 0.90 13.25
C GLY A 65 18.27 1.50 12.52
N THR A 66 17.98 1.08 11.29
CA THR A 66 16.88 1.64 10.50
C THR A 66 15.62 0.81 10.65
N ILE A 67 14.47 1.48 10.75
CA ILE A 67 13.15 0.86 10.68
C ILE A 67 12.68 0.88 9.23
N ARG A 68 12.39 -0.29 8.67
CA ARG A 68 11.78 -0.44 7.34
C ARG A 68 10.72 -1.53 7.37
N THR A 69 9.60 -1.26 6.71
CA THR A 69 8.47 -2.19 6.61
C THR A 69 8.44 -2.89 5.26
N ASP A 70 7.99 -4.14 5.30
CA ASP A 70 7.69 -4.97 4.14
C ASP A 70 6.23 -5.41 4.21
N ALA A 71 5.55 -5.45 3.07
CA ALA A 71 4.24 -6.08 2.99
C ALA A 71 3.98 -6.62 1.58
N GLY A 72 3.11 -7.62 1.50
CA GLY A 72 2.60 -8.14 0.25
C GLY A 72 1.18 -8.65 0.40
N LEU A 73 0.44 -8.65 -0.70
CA LEU A 73 -0.92 -9.13 -0.78
C LEU A 73 -1.11 -9.90 -2.08
N MET A 74 -1.87 -10.99 -1.98
CA MET A 74 -2.27 -11.82 -3.10
C MET A 74 -3.79 -12.01 -3.08
N THR A 75 -4.43 -11.84 -4.22
CA THR A 75 -5.87 -12.08 -4.41
C THR A 75 -6.13 -13.49 -4.93
N GLY A 76 -7.37 -13.95 -4.80
CA GLY A 76 -7.75 -15.34 -5.14
C GLY A 76 -7.65 -15.69 -6.63
N ASP A 77 -7.52 -14.70 -7.50
CA ASP A 77 -7.25 -14.83 -8.94
C ASP A 77 -5.75 -14.99 -9.26
N GLY A 78 -4.88 -14.97 -8.26
CA GLY A 78 -3.43 -15.11 -8.42
C GLY A 78 -2.68 -13.79 -8.56
N THR A 79 -3.38 -12.64 -8.61
CA THR A 79 -2.73 -11.33 -8.73
C THR A 79 -2.04 -10.98 -7.40
N ALA A 80 -0.78 -10.54 -7.44
CA ALA A 80 -0.01 -10.21 -6.25
C ALA A 80 0.80 -8.92 -6.39
N GLY A 81 1.03 -8.24 -5.28
CA GLY A 81 1.94 -7.10 -5.17
C GLY A 81 2.63 -7.09 -3.82
N ALA A 82 3.84 -6.53 -3.79
CA ALA A 82 4.63 -6.40 -2.58
C ALA A 82 5.50 -5.14 -2.65
N ALA A 83 5.82 -4.60 -1.48
CA ALA A 83 6.77 -3.52 -1.30
C ALA A 83 7.65 -3.83 -0.09
N CYS A 84 8.95 -3.55 -0.21
CA CYS A 84 9.95 -3.91 0.79
C CYS A 84 10.89 -2.74 1.08
N ALA A 85 11.54 -2.81 2.24
CA ALA A 85 12.56 -1.89 2.71
C ALA A 85 12.07 -0.43 2.78
N MET A 86 10.78 -0.21 3.06
CA MET A 86 10.18 1.12 3.07
C MET A 86 10.40 1.83 4.42
N PRO A 87 11.20 2.91 4.48
CA PRO A 87 11.33 3.70 5.71
C PRO A 87 10.10 4.59 5.91
N GLY A 88 9.67 4.77 7.16
CA GLY A 88 8.63 5.73 7.53
C GLY A 88 7.21 5.40 7.05
N VAL A 89 6.94 4.16 6.65
CA VAL A 89 5.61 3.70 6.23
C VAL A 89 4.97 2.92 7.38
N GLU A 90 3.86 3.41 7.91
CA GLU A 90 3.06 2.68 8.90
C GLU A 90 2.27 1.54 8.24
N HIS A 91 1.49 1.88 7.20
CA HIS A 91 0.58 0.94 6.53
C HIS A 91 1.17 0.33 5.26
N ALA A 92 2.18 -0.52 5.43
CA ALA A 92 2.86 -1.16 4.31
C ALA A 92 1.90 -1.99 3.45
N VAL A 93 0.88 -2.63 4.04
CA VAL A 93 -0.12 -3.43 3.33
C VAL A 93 -0.92 -2.63 2.30
N GLU A 94 -1.06 -1.31 2.45
CA GLU A 94 -1.76 -0.49 1.46
C GLU A 94 -0.90 -0.19 0.23
N VAL A 95 0.43 -0.19 0.38
CA VAL A 95 1.38 0.03 -0.72
C VAL A 95 1.34 -1.10 -1.75
N GLU A 96 0.89 -2.30 -1.33
CA GLU A 96 0.68 -3.45 -2.22
C GLU A 96 -0.13 -3.08 -3.46
N ALA A 97 -1.15 -2.22 -3.30
CA ALA A 97 -2.08 -1.92 -4.37
C ALA A 97 -1.38 -1.19 -5.51
N ILE A 98 -0.46 -0.28 -5.19
CA ILE A 98 0.36 0.46 -6.15
C ILE A 98 1.29 -0.52 -6.90
N ALA A 99 1.91 -1.44 -6.16
CA ALA A 99 2.82 -2.44 -6.72
C ALA A 99 2.08 -3.45 -7.63
N ARG A 100 0.97 -4.01 -7.14
CA ARG A 100 0.12 -4.97 -7.86
C ARG A 100 -0.50 -4.37 -9.12
N PHE A 101 -0.94 -3.11 -9.03
CA PHE A 101 -1.40 -2.36 -10.19
C PHE A 101 -0.25 -1.90 -11.09
N GLY A 102 1.01 -1.93 -10.67
CA GLY A 102 2.13 -1.45 -11.47
C GLY A 102 1.94 -0.01 -11.96
N LEU A 103 1.52 0.88 -11.05
CA LEU A 103 1.13 2.28 -11.32
C LEU A 103 2.14 2.99 -12.25
N ALA A 104 3.42 2.96 -11.89
CA ALA A 104 4.47 3.59 -12.66
C ALA A 104 4.63 2.98 -14.07
N ARG A 105 4.63 1.64 -14.18
CA ARG A 105 4.79 0.97 -15.49
C ARG A 105 3.63 1.30 -16.43
N ARG A 106 2.40 1.34 -15.89
CA ARG A 106 1.18 1.66 -16.65
C ARG A 106 1.17 3.12 -17.11
N ALA A 107 1.58 4.07 -16.26
CA ALA A 107 1.73 5.46 -16.66
C ALA A 107 2.79 5.62 -17.78
N VAL A 108 3.93 4.94 -17.65
CA VAL A 108 4.97 4.92 -18.70
C VAL A 108 4.45 4.27 -19.99
N ALA A 109 3.71 3.16 -19.90
CA ALA A 109 3.14 2.48 -21.07
C ALA A 109 2.22 3.40 -21.86
N ALA A 110 1.34 4.14 -21.17
CA ALA A 110 0.47 5.11 -21.84
C ALA A 110 1.25 6.18 -22.60
N VAL A 111 2.36 6.68 -22.03
CA VAL A 111 3.24 7.62 -22.74
C VAL A 111 3.96 6.96 -23.92
N GLU A 112 4.41 5.71 -23.77
CA GLU A 112 4.99 4.92 -24.87
C GLU A 112 3.99 4.70 -26.02
N ASP A 113 2.71 4.55 -25.69
CA ASP A 113 1.59 4.40 -26.64
C ASP A 113 1.11 5.73 -27.23
N GLY A 114 1.76 6.85 -26.87
CA GLY A 114 1.53 8.17 -27.46
C GLY A 114 0.65 9.12 -26.65
N ALA A 115 0.21 8.75 -25.44
CA ALA A 115 -0.49 9.68 -24.56
C ALA A 115 0.44 10.80 -24.08
N ALA A 116 -0.08 12.02 -23.96
CA ALA A 116 0.64 13.09 -23.28
C ALA A 116 0.82 12.74 -21.79
N PRO A 117 1.94 13.10 -21.14
CA PRO A 117 2.19 12.78 -19.73
C PRO A 117 1.05 13.13 -18.77
N ALA A 118 0.38 14.27 -18.96
CA ALA A 118 -0.79 14.67 -18.18
C ALA A 118 -1.98 13.72 -18.36
N GLY A 119 -2.27 13.32 -19.61
CA GLY A 119 -3.32 12.33 -19.91
C GLY A 119 -2.97 10.96 -19.33
N ALA A 120 -1.73 10.52 -19.52
CA ALA A 120 -1.23 9.27 -18.95
C ALA A 120 -1.35 9.23 -17.42
N ALA A 121 -1.03 10.32 -16.73
CA ALA A 121 -1.17 10.45 -15.28
C ALA A 121 -2.65 10.34 -14.85
N GLY A 122 -3.53 11.14 -15.47
CA GLY A 122 -4.96 11.17 -15.17
C GLY A 122 -5.63 9.81 -15.36
N GLU A 123 -5.52 9.24 -16.57
CA GLU A 123 -6.12 7.94 -16.90
C GLU A 123 -5.59 6.81 -16.02
N THR A 124 -4.30 6.86 -15.67
CA THR A 124 -3.70 5.83 -14.81
C THR A 124 -4.24 5.90 -13.38
N ILE A 125 -4.45 7.11 -12.83
CA ILE A 125 -5.01 7.29 -11.49
C ILE A 125 -6.50 6.94 -11.46
N GLU A 126 -7.26 7.32 -12.47
CA GLU A 126 -8.68 6.91 -12.61
C GLU A 126 -8.80 5.39 -12.66
N ARG A 127 -7.98 4.74 -13.49
CA ARG A 127 -7.96 3.28 -13.59
C ARG A 127 -7.49 2.62 -12.30
N PHE A 128 -6.47 3.17 -11.63
CA PHE A 128 -6.02 2.69 -10.32
C PHE A 128 -7.16 2.74 -9.29
N ALA A 129 -7.88 3.86 -9.21
CA ALA A 129 -9.01 4.02 -8.30
C ALA A 129 -10.11 2.99 -8.60
N ALA A 130 -10.48 2.84 -9.88
CA ALA A 130 -11.52 1.92 -10.32
C ALA A 130 -11.17 0.44 -10.06
N GLU A 131 -9.93 0.03 -10.32
CA GLU A 131 -9.51 -1.37 -10.20
C GLU A 131 -9.12 -1.77 -8.77
N THR A 132 -8.59 -0.83 -7.98
CA THR A 132 -8.02 -1.15 -6.66
C THR A 132 -8.85 -0.65 -5.49
N GLY A 133 -9.66 0.39 -5.69
CA GLY A 133 -10.31 1.15 -4.61
C GLY A 133 -9.32 1.91 -3.72
N GLY A 134 -8.03 1.95 -4.09
CA GLY A 134 -6.97 2.57 -3.31
C GLY A 134 -6.78 4.06 -3.60
N THR A 135 -5.99 4.70 -2.75
CA THR A 135 -5.54 6.09 -2.93
C THR A 135 -4.08 6.10 -3.37
N ALA A 136 -3.75 6.91 -4.38
CA ALA A 136 -2.40 7.09 -4.89
C ALA A 136 -2.23 8.45 -5.59
N GLY A 137 -0.97 8.76 -5.91
CA GLY A 137 -0.59 9.83 -6.80
C GLY A 137 0.50 9.35 -7.76
N VAL A 138 0.60 10.00 -8.92
CA VAL A 138 1.64 9.71 -9.90
C VAL A 138 2.11 11.03 -10.53
N ILE A 139 3.41 11.11 -10.77
CA ILE A 139 4.04 12.14 -11.60
C ILE A 139 4.71 11.46 -12.80
N VAL A 140 4.69 12.13 -13.94
CA VAL A 140 5.16 11.60 -15.22
C VAL A 140 5.96 12.69 -15.94
N LEU A 141 7.16 12.34 -16.41
CA LEU A 141 8.02 13.20 -17.22
C LEU A 141 8.27 12.53 -18.57
N GLY A 142 7.84 13.19 -19.64
CA GLY A 142 8.10 12.77 -21.02
C GLY A 142 9.51 13.15 -21.48
N ARG A 143 10.00 12.43 -22.50
CA ARG A 143 11.33 12.68 -23.10
C ARG A 143 11.51 14.09 -23.68
N SER A 144 10.41 14.75 -24.05
CA SER A 144 10.43 16.12 -24.58
C SER A 144 10.38 17.20 -23.49
N GLY A 145 10.44 16.83 -22.20
CA GLY A 145 10.31 17.77 -21.09
C GLY A 145 8.85 18.03 -20.65
N THR A 146 7.86 17.48 -21.35
CA THR A 146 6.46 17.59 -20.95
C THR A 146 6.18 16.80 -19.67
N THR A 147 5.37 17.37 -18.77
CA THR A 147 5.07 16.78 -17.46
C THR A 147 3.59 16.47 -17.29
N GLY A 148 3.30 15.57 -16.37
CA GLY A 148 1.94 15.26 -15.94
C GLY A 148 1.93 14.82 -14.48
N GLU A 149 0.86 15.13 -13.79
CA GLU A 149 0.63 14.70 -12.41
C GLU A 149 -0.85 14.46 -12.19
N ALA A 150 -1.17 13.50 -11.34
CA ALA A 150 -2.54 13.23 -10.92
C ALA A 150 -2.54 12.52 -9.57
N HIS A 151 -3.59 12.73 -8.77
CA HIS A 151 -3.83 11.99 -7.54
C HIS A 151 -5.33 11.90 -7.27
N ASN A 152 -5.74 10.88 -6.52
CA ASN A 152 -7.09 10.75 -5.95
C ASN A 152 -7.11 10.91 -4.42
N ALA A 153 -5.98 11.35 -3.83
CA ALA A 153 -5.86 11.74 -2.44
C ALA A 153 -6.43 13.15 -2.18
N GLU A 154 -6.57 13.53 -0.92
CA GLU A 154 -6.98 14.90 -0.53
C GLU A 154 -6.02 15.97 -1.07
N ALA A 155 -4.71 15.69 -1.07
CA ALA A 155 -3.69 16.56 -1.66
C ALA A 155 -2.47 15.76 -2.11
N MET A 156 -1.78 16.25 -3.14
CA MET A 156 -0.42 15.85 -3.51
C MET A 156 0.38 17.11 -3.84
N GLN A 157 1.45 17.36 -3.10
CA GLN A 157 2.35 18.48 -3.38
C GLN A 157 3.41 18.06 -4.40
N THR A 158 3.62 18.89 -5.42
CA THR A 158 4.58 18.65 -6.49
C THR A 158 5.32 19.93 -6.85
N ALA A 159 6.45 19.78 -7.53
CA ALA A 159 7.23 20.88 -8.08
C ALA A 159 7.96 20.42 -9.34
N THR A 160 8.18 21.34 -10.29
CA THR A 160 8.95 21.11 -11.51
C THR A 160 10.05 22.17 -11.66
N HIS A 161 11.15 21.82 -12.32
CA HIS A 161 12.25 22.73 -12.64
C HIS A 161 12.81 22.42 -14.04
N GLY A 162 12.83 23.42 -14.92
CA GLY A 162 13.23 23.31 -16.34
C GLY A 162 12.36 24.19 -17.25
N ASP A 163 12.89 24.61 -18.40
CA ASP A 163 12.15 25.40 -19.39
C ASP A 163 11.15 24.51 -20.17
N GLN A 164 9.92 24.99 -20.36
CA GLN A 164 8.85 24.32 -21.11
C GLN A 164 9.11 24.27 -22.62
#